data_AF-A0A1X0RRK0-F1
#
_entry.id   AF-A0A1X0RRK0-F1
#
_cell.length_a   1.000
_cell.length_b   1.000
_cell.length_c   1.000
_cell.angle_alpha   90.00
_cell.angle_beta   90.00
_cell.angle_gamma   90.00
#
_symmetry.space_group_name_H-M   'P 1'
#
loop_
_entity.id
_entity.type
_entity.pdbx_description
1 polymer ?
#
loop_
_entity_poly.entity_id
_entity_poly.type
_entity_poly.pdbx_seq_one_letter_code
_entity_poly.pdbx_strand_id
1 'polypeptide(L)'
;MVEQCPYIQKGFFKRPLPETDRRRFLFECPKNSLRNYDPPKLNKVCLSSTAKQHYTQLYNIQYRLSGITRPLDWYTYQLLHGNWDLPILQQQSLDMVLAIHELLSDLASHITTRRTDSMSRGISNQFDAPSIDSNYLLDPKEMVDHVKLQQTVQ
;
A
#
# COMPACT_ATOMS: atom_id res chain seq x y z
N MET A 1 16.57 17.61 8.92
CA MET A 1 15.37 16.85 8.50
C MET A 1 15.53 15.36 8.78
N VAL A 2 16.53 14.69 8.22
CA VAL A 2 16.70 13.24 8.38
C VAL A 2 17.04 12.80 9.81
N GLU A 3 17.88 13.55 10.54
CA GLU A 3 18.18 13.28 11.96
C GLU A 3 16.97 13.48 12.88
N GLN A 4 16.02 14.32 12.49
CA GLN A 4 14.82 14.65 13.26
C GLN A 4 13.63 13.76 12.88
N CYS A 5 13.69 13.11 11.71
CA CYS A 5 12.62 12.28 11.15
C CYS A 5 13.21 10.95 10.62
N PRO A 6 13.64 10.03 11.50
CA PRO A 6 14.31 8.78 11.11
C PRO A 6 13.44 7.84 10.27
N TYR A 7 12.12 8.05 10.23
CA TYR A 7 11.20 7.31 9.36
C TYR A 7 11.37 7.64 7.86
N ILE A 8 11.96 8.79 7.51
CA ILE A 8 12.17 9.24 6.12
C ILE A 8 13.23 8.38 5.40
N GLN A 9 14.22 7.87 6.13
CA GLN A 9 15.26 6.99 5.57
C GLN A 9 14.77 5.57 5.30
N LYS A 10 13.67 5.15 5.93
CA LYS A 10 13.17 3.78 5.82
C LYS A 10 12.48 3.58 4.47
N GLY A 11 12.56 2.35 3.93
CA GLY A 11 11.97 2.00 2.65
C GLY A 11 10.44 2.10 2.66
N PHE A 12 9.91 3.23 2.21
CA PHE A 12 8.47 3.54 2.24
C PHE A 12 7.58 2.46 1.60
N PHE A 13 8.03 1.87 0.49
CA PHE A 13 7.31 0.86 -0.28
C PHE A 13 7.58 -0.60 0.15
N LYS A 14 8.40 -0.82 1.19
CA LYS A 14 8.89 -2.14 1.61
C LYS A 14 8.75 -2.35 3.13
N ARG A 15 7.73 -1.74 3.72
CA ARG A 15 7.48 -1.73 5.16
C ARG A 15 6.01 -1.99 5.48
N PRO A 16 5.57 -3.27 5.39
CA PRO A 16 4.25 -3.65 5.85
C PRO A 16 4.15 -3.43 7.37
N LEU A 17 2.98 -3.00 7.84
CA LEU A 17 2.70 -2.93 9.28
C LEU A 17 2.05 -4.22 9.76
N PRO A 18 2.41 -4.71 10.95
CA PRO A 18 1.63 -5.71 11.64
C PRO A 18 0.18 -5.24 11.81
N GLU A 19 -0.74 -6.19 11.68
CA GLU A 19 -2.17 -5.92 11.79
C GLU A 19 -2.55 -5.27 13.14
N THR A 20 -1.84 -5.61 14.22
CA THR A 20 -1.99 -5.01 15.55
C THR A 20 -1.66 -3.53 15.56
N ASP A 21 -0.57 -3.13 14.91
CA ASP A 21 -0.09 -1.75 14.88
C ASP A 21 -0.95 -0.92 13.95
N ARG A 22 -1.31 -1.49 12.79
CA ARG A 22 -2.28 -0.89 11.88
C ARG A 22 -3.62 -0.63 12.58
N ARG A 23 -4.09 -1.59 13.37
CA ARG A 23 -5.31 -1.44 14.18
C ARG A 23 -5.15 -0.37 15.23
N ARG A 24 -4.03 -0.31 15.95
CA ARG A 24 -3.78 0.71 16.97
C ARG A 24 -4.03 2.14 16.46
N PHE A 25 -3.41 2.51 15.34
CA PHE A 25 -3.61 3.83 14.72
C PHE A 25 -5.08 4.11 14.34
N LEU A 26 -5.84 3.07 14.00
CA LEU A 26 -7.24 3.20 13.55
C LEU A 26 -8.26 3.12 14.69
N PHE A 27 -7.96 2.42 15.79
CA PHE A 27 -8.84 2.26 16.96
C PHE A 27 -8.71 3.42 17.96
N GLU A 28 -7.56 4.09 17.98
CA GLU A 28 -7.37 5.34 18.74
C GLU A 28 -8.25 6.48 18.18
N CYS A 29 -8.77 6.34 16.94
CA CYS A 29 -9.69 7.28 16.32
C CYS A 29 -11.15 6.75 16.35
N PRO A 30 -12.15 7.60 16.63
CA PRO A 30 -13.54 7.20 16.48
C PRO A 30 -13.85 6.69 15.07
N LYS A 31 -14.72 5.68 14.98
CA LYS A 31 -15.16 5.17 13.68
C LYS A 31 -15.97 6.25 12.95
N ASN A 32 -15.49 6.66 11.78
CA ASN A 32 -16.28 7.47 10.87
C ASN A 32 -17.27 6.58 10.10
N SER A 33 -18.53 6.55 10.54
CA SER A 33 -19.60 5.78 9.87
C SER A 33 -19.98 6.32 8.50
N LEU A 34 -19.69 7.60 8.23
CA LEU A 34 -19.99 8.27 6.95
C LEU A 34 -18.96 7.97 5.86
N ARG A 35 -17.74 7.56 6.23
CA ARG A 35 -16.65 7.25 5.29
C ARG A 35 -16.33 5.76 5.21
N ASN A 36 -17.25 4.90 5.62
CA ASN A 36 -17.12 3.49 5.30
C ASN A 36 -17.19 3.33 3.78
N TYR A 37 -16.17 2.69 3.20
CA TYR A 37 -16.17 2.40 1.78
C TYR A 37 -17.28 1.41 1.43
N ASP A 38 -18.30 1.88 0.70
CA ASP A 38 -19.31 1.03 0.07
C ASP A 38 -18.95 0.91 -1.43
N PRO A 39 -18.56 -0.29 -1.90
CA PRO A 39 -18.17 -0.46 -3.29
C PRO A 39 -19.39 -0.33 -4.21
N PRO A 40 -19.19 0.11 -5.47
CA PRO A 40 -20.26 0.08 -6.46
C PRO A 40 -20.84 -1.32 -6.60
N LYS A 41 -22.18 -1.41 -6.52
CA LYS A 41 -22.91 -2.66 -6.71
C LYS A 41 -22.76 -3.10 -8.16
N LEU A 42 -22.14 -4.25 -8.38
CA LEU A 42 -22.18 -4.89 -9.70
C LEU A 42 -23.58 -5.45 -9.95
N ASN A 43 -24.09 -5.24 -11.17
CA ASN A 43 -25.21 -6.01 -11.68
C ASN A 43 -24.87 -7.51 -11.63
N LYS A 44 -25.88 -8.39 -11.68
CA LYS A 44 -25.71 -9.86 -11.66
C LYS A 44 -25.01 -10.37 -12.94
N VAL A 45 -23.74 -10.00 -13.12
CA VAL A 45 -22.87 -10.37 -14.22
C VAL A 45 -21.91 -11.44 -13.72
N CYS A 46 -21.75 -12.51 -14.49
CA CYS A 46 -20.81 -13.56 -14.14
C CYS A 46 -19.39 -13.07 -14.41
N LEU A 47 -18.66 -12.71 -13.35
CA LEU A 47 -17.25 -12.32 -13.46
C LEU A 47 -16.37 -13.56 -13.62
N SER A 48 -15.36 -13.47 -14.48
CA SER A 48 -14.28 -14.47 -14.54
C SER A 48 -13.51 -14.52 -13.21
N SER A 49 -12.84 -15.65 -12.94
CA SER A 49 -12.02 -15.79 -11.71
C SER A 49 -10.99 -14.66 -11.60
N THR A 50 -10.30 -14.34 -12.69
CA THR A 50 -9.33 -13.25 -12.78
C THR A 50 -9.97 -11.88 -12.48
N ALA A 51 -11.15 -11.60 -13.06
CA ALA A 51 -11.86 -10.34 -12.79
C ALA A 51 -12.28 -10.21 -11.32
N LYS A 52 -12.74 -11.30 -10.67
CA LYS A 52 -13.06 -11.32 -9.24
C LYS A 52 -11.84 -11.05 -8.36
N GLN A 53 -10.68 -11.60 -8.73
CA GLN A 53 -9.42 -11.36 -8.01
C GLN A 53 -9.00 -9.89 -8.09
N HIS A 54 -8.99 -9.29 -9.29
CA HIS A 54 -8.68 -7.87 -9.46
C HIS A 54 -9.67 -6.97 -8.72
N TYR A 55 -10.96 -7.27 -8.80
CA TYR A 55 -11.98 -6.53 -8.05
C TYR A 55 -11.71 -6.58 -6.54
N THR A 56 -11.44 -7.77 -5.99
CA THR A 56 -11.12 -7.94 -4.57
C THR A 56 -9.85 -7.18 -4.17
N GLN A 57 -8.84 -7.13 -5.03
CA GLN A 57 -7.62 -6.36 -4.79
C GLN A 57 -7.91 -4.86 -4.70
N LEU A 58 -8.65 -4.31 -5.67
CA LEU A 58 -9.04 -2.90 -5.69
C LEU A 58 -9.92 -2.54 -4.50
N TYR A 59 -10.90 -3.41 -4.19
CA TYR A 59 -11.75 -3.27 -3.00
C TYR A 59 -10.90 -3.15 -1.73
N ASN A 60 -9.92 -4.03 -1.54
CA ASN A 60 -9.06 -4.00 -0.35
C ASN A 60 -8.20 -2.74 -0.26
N ILE A 61 -7.71 -2.23 -1.39
CA ILE A 61 -6.95 -0.97 -1.45
C ILE A 61 -7.85 0.20 -1.06
N GLN A 62 -9.05 0.30 -1.65
CA GLN A 62 -10.01 1.37 -1.35
C GLN A 62 -10.50 1.31 0.10
N TYR A 63 -10.75 0.10 0.60
CA TYR A 63 -11.10 -0.12 2.01
C TYR A 63 -9.98 0.38 2.94
N ARG A 64 -8.72 0.03 2.68
CA ARG A 64 -7.58 0.53 3.47
C ARG A 64 -7.43 2.05 3.39
N LEU A 65 -7.58 2.64 2.20
CA LEU A 65 -7.56 4.10 2.00
C LEU A 65 -8.64 4.79 2.82
N SER A 66 -9.86 4.26 2.84
CA SER A 66 -10.95 4.82 3.64
C SER A 66 -10.65 4.79 5.14
N GLY A 67 -9.89 3.80 5.61
CA GLY A 67 -9.40 3.77 6.99
C GLY A 67 -8.42 4.89 7.32
N ILE A 68 -7.51 5.22 6.39
CA ILE A 68 -6.46 6.26 6.57
C ILE A 68 -7.05 7.65 6.75
N THR A 69 -8.28 7.91 6.26
CA THR A 69 -8.92 9.21 6.50
C THR A 69 -9.40 9.40 7.94
N ARG A 70 -9.49 8.34 8.76
CA ARG A 70 -9.98 8.47 10.15
C ARG A 70 -9.05 9.28 11.05
N PRO A 71 -7.71 9.06 11.07
CA PRO A 71 -6.79 9.94 11.77
C PRO A 71 -6.89 11.40 11.32
N LEU A 72 -7.09 11.66 10.02
CA LEU A 72 -7.28 13.01 9.49
C LEU A 72 -8.55 13.66 10.05
N ASP A 73 -9.69 12.98 9.92
CA ASP A 73 -10.98 13.49 10.38
C ASP A 73 -10.98 13.74 11.90
N TRP A 74 -10.38 12.82 12.67
CA TRP A 74 -10.24 12.94 14.12
C TRP A 74 -9.35 14.11 14.50
N TYR A 75 -8.19 14.25 13.86
CA TYR A 75 -7.31 15.38 14.09
C TYR A 75 -7.98 16.71 13.75
N THR A 76 -8.74 16.80 12.65
CA THR A 76 -9.52 18.00 12.31
C THR A 76 -10.56 18.32 13.39
N TYR A 77 -11.30 17.32 13.88
CA TYR A 77 -12.25 17.52 14.97
C TYR A 77 -11.55 18.09 16.21
N GLN A 78 -10.42 17.49 16.59
CA GLN A 78 -9.65 17.91 17.74
C GLN A 78 -9.00 19.28 17.56
N LEU A 79 -8.57 19.65 16.37
CA LEU A 79 -8.03 20.98 16.09
C LEU A 79 -9.09 22.08 16.29
N LEU A 80 -10.35 21.77 16.00
CA LEU A 80 -11.48 22.71 16.11
C LEU A 80 -12.07 22.79 17.53
N HIS A 81 -11.97 21.72 18.31
CA HIS A 81 -12.68 21.60 19.61
C HIS A 81 -11.75 21.32 20.80
N GLY A 82 -10.57 20.75 20.55
CA GLY A 82 -9.53 20.51 21.53
C GLY A 82 -8.84 21.84 21.80
N ASN A 83 -9.15 22.46 22.94
CA ASN A 83 -8.52 23.69 23.40
C ASN A 83 -7.05 23.41 23.76
N TRP A 84 -6.21 23.21 22.75
CA TRP A 84 -4.81 22.82 22.87
C TRP A 84 -3.91 24.04 22.99
N ASP A 85 -2.96 23.98 23.91
CA ASP A 85 -1.83 24.89 23.91
C ASP A 85 -0.81 24.48 22.83
N LEU A 86 0.17 25.35 22.59
CA LEU A 86 1.16 25.14 21.53
C LEU A 86 1.95 23.82 21.68
N PRO A 87 2.42 23.41 22.87
CA PRO A 87 3.11 22.13 23.04
C PRO A 87 2.22 20.93 22.72
N ILE A 88 0.96 20.91 23.18
CA ILE A 88 0.04 19.81 22.88
C ILE A 88 -0.25 19.75 21.38
N LEU A 89 -0.51 20.89 20.75
CA LEU A 89 -0.75 20.97 19.31
C LEU A 89 0.42 20.40 18.50
N GLN A 90 1.66 20.74 18.86
CA GLN A 90 2.87 20.24 18.19
C GLN A 90 2.98 18.72 18.32
N GLN A 91 2.77 18.18 19.52
CA GLN A 91 2.85 16.73 19.75
C GLN A 91 1.74 15.99 18.98
N GLN A 92 0.50 16.45 19.06
CA GLN A 92 -0.64 15.85 18.35
C GLN A 92 -0.45 15.91 16.82
N SER A 93 0.10 17.01 16.30
CA SER A 93 0.45 17.14 14.89
C SER A 93 1.48 16.11 14.46
N LEU A 94 2.53 15.93 15.27
CA LEU A 94 3.60 14.97 14.99
C LEU A 94 3.06 13.53 15.01
N ASP A 95 2.28 13.17 16.03
CA ASP A 95 1.68 11.84 16.16
C ASP A 95 0.75 11.52 14.98
N MET A 96 -0.04 12.51 14.54
CA MET A 96 -0.90 12.37 13.36
C MET A 96 -0.08 12.15 12.08
N VAL A 97 0.96 12.95 11.85
CA VAL A 97 1.84 12.81 10.69
C VAL A 97 2.51 11.44 10.66
N LEU A 98 3.01 10.98 11.82
CA LEU A 98 3.61 9.65 11.95
C LEU A 98 2.59 8.55 11.65
N ALA A 99 1.41 8.60 12.26
CA ALA A 99 0.36 7.60 12.04
C ALA A 99 -0.03 7.49 10.55
N ILE A 100 -0.23 8.64 9.87
CA ILE A 100 -0.55 8.64 8.44
C ILE A 100 0.62 8.12 7.61
N HIS A 101 1.85 8.53 7.91
CA HIS A 101 3.03 8.05 7.20
C HIS A 101 3.20 6.53 7.33
N GLU A 102 3.03 5.97 8.53
CA GLU A 102 3.03 4.54 8.78
C GLU A 102 1.94 3.81 7.98
N LEU A 103 0.69 4.28 8.05
CA LEU A 103 -0.43 3.64 7.36
C LEU A 103 -0.32 3.73 5.83
N LEU A 104 0.18 4.84 5.30
CA LEU A 104 0.45 4.99 3.86
C LEU A 104 1.60 4.08 3.42
N SER A 105 2.65 3.98 4.22
CA SER A 105 3.78 3.06 3.97
C SER A 105 3.32 1.59 3.98
N ASP A 106 2.45 1.20 4.90
CA ASP A 106 1.81 -0.12 4.91
C ASP A 106 1.03 -0.39 3.63
N LEU A 107 0.15 0.55 3.25
CA LEU A 107 -0.67 0.42 2.04
C LEU A 107 0.20 0.35 0.78
N ALA A 108 1.23 1.20 0.69
CA ALA A 108 2.18 1.20 -0.42
C ALA A 108 2.91 -0.13 -0.51
N SER A 109 3.34 -0.69 0.64
CA SER A 109 3.98 -2.00 0.72
C SER A 109 3.04 -3.13 0.30
N HIS A 110 1.78 -3.08 0.73
CA HIS A 110 0.75 -4.02 0.30
C HIS A 110 0.58 -3.99 -1.23
N ILE A 111 0.53 -2.80 -1.84
CA ILE A 111 0.45 -2.64 -3.29
C ILE A 111 1.69 -3.21 -3.97
N THR A 112 2.89 -2.92 -3.46
CA THR A 112 4.16 -3.48 -3.97
C THR A 112 4.14 -5.01 -3.96
N THR A 113 3.80 -5.63 -2.83
CA THR A 113 3.69 -7.10 -2.72
C THR A 113 2.69 -7.64 -3.74
N ARG A 114 1.51 -7.03 -3.89
CA ARG A 114 0.51 -7.48 -4.87
C ARG A 114 0.99 -7.36 -6.31
N ARG A 115 1.74 -6.32 -6.66
CA ARG A 115 2.34 -6.17 -8.00
C ARG A 115 3.39 -7.25 -8.26
N THR A 116 4.28 -7.50 -7.30
CA THR A 116 5.29 -8.57 -7.40
C THR A 116 4.64 -9.94 -7.51
N ASP A 117 3.63 -10.24 -6.70
CA ASP A 117 2.86 -11.51 -6.76
C ASP A 117 2.14 -11.69 -8.11
N SER A 118 1.59 -10.61 -8.67
CA SER A 118 0.91 -10.65 -9.96
C SER A 118 1.91 -10.88 -11.09
N MET A 119 3.07 -10.25 -11.01
CA MET A 119 4.15 -10.41 -11.98
C MET A 119 4.72 -11.82 -11.92
N SER A 120 5.02 -12.35 -10.72
CA SER A 120 5.55 -13.71 -10.57
C SER A 120 4.58 -14.77 -11.07
N ARG A 121 3.27 -14.62 -10.87
CA ARG A 121 2.26 -15.50 -11.47
C ARG A 121 2.18 -15.36 -13.00
N GLY A 122 2.35 -14.14 -13.54
CA GLY A 122 2.42 -13.91 -14.98
C GLY A 122 3.67 -14.55 -15.60
N ILE A 123 4.80 -14.48 -14.90
CA ILE A 123 6.09 -15.07 -15.29
C ILE A 123 6.06 -16.60 -15.13
N SER A 124 5.55 -17.18 -14.03
CA SER A 124 5.42 -18.64 -13.88
C SER A 124 4.53 -19.29 -14.93
N ASN A 125 3.62 -18.52 -15.54
CA ASN A 125 2.85 -18.99 -16.69
C ASN A 125 3.65 -18.94 -18.02
N GLN A 126 4.89 -18.44 -18.01
CA GLN A 126 5.80 -18.32 -19.16
C GLN A 126 7.21 -18.93 -18.94
N PHE A 127 7.76 -18.95 -17.72
CA PHE A 127 9.10 -19.42 -17.36
C PHE A 127 9.20 -19.85 -15.88
N ASP A 128 10.07 -20.83 -15.57
CA ASP A 128 10.40 -21.22 -14.19
C ASP A 128 11.10 -20.09 -13.41
N ALA A 129 10.84 -20.02 -12.09
CA ALA A 129 11.05 -18.84 -11.26
C ALA A 129 12.52 -18.33 -11.17
N PRO A 130 12.77 -17.01 -11.34
CA PRO A 130 14.11 -16.44 -11.13
C PRO A 130 14.40 -16.10 -9.65
N SER A 131 15.68 -16.23 -9.28
CA SER A 131 16.24 -15.98 -7.95
C SER A 131 16.19 -14.51 -7.52
N ILE A 132 15.79 -14.27 -6.27
CA ILE A 132 15.53 -12.96 -5.66
C ILE A 132 16.83 -12.33 -5.13
N ASP A 133 17.84 -12.13 -5.97
CA ASP A 133 19.10 -11.51 -5.50
C ASP A 133 19.73 -10.48 -6.43
N SER A 134 18.94 -9.88 -7.32
CA SER A 134 19.41 -8.69 -8.05
C SER A 134 18.31 -7.63 -8.13
N ASN A 135 18.69 -6.36 -7.96
CA ASN A 135 17.82 -5.19 -8.19
C ASN A 135 17.47 -4.99 -9.68
N TYR A 136 17.76 -5.98 -10.54
CA TYR A 136 17.37 -5.98 -11.92
C TYR A 136 16.20 -6.95 -12.11
N LEU A 137 15.15 -6.44 -12.75
CA LEU A 137 13.91 -7.19 -12.97
C LEU A 137 14.08 -8.34 -13.97
N LEU A 138 15.15 -8.34 -14.77
CA LEU A 138 15.64 -9.38 -15.70
C LEU A 138 17.16 -9.21 -15.86
N ASP A 139 17.92 -10.30 -16.02
CA ASP A 139 19.37 -10.22 -16.30
C ASP A 139 19.57 -9.71 -17.76
N PRO A 140 20.31 -8.62 -17.98
CA PRO A 140 20.60 -8.10 -19.33
C PRO A 140 21.22 -9.15 -20.28
N LYS A 141 21.94 -10.16 -19.75
CA LYS A 141 22.49 -11.25 -20.58
C LYS A 141 21.39 -12.13 -21.18
N GLU A 142 20.38 -12.49 -20.39
CA GLU A 142 19.26 -13.31 -20.85
C GLU A 142 18.45 -12.61 -21.95
N MET A 143 18.33 -11.28 -21.86
CA MET A 143 17.65 -10.47 -22.87
C MET A 143 18.43 -10.40 -24.20
N VAL A 144 19.76 -10.29 -24.14
CA VAL A 144 20.62 -10.28 -25.34
C VAL A 144 20.64 -11.64 -26.03
N ASP A 145 20.63 -12.72 -25.27
CA ASP A 145 20.62 -14.08 -25.83
C ASP A 145 19.28 -14.38 -26.52
N HIS A 146 18.16 -13.88 -26.00
CA HIS A 146 16.84 -13.98 -26.66
C HIS A 146 16.75 -13.18 -27.96
N VAL A 147 17.31 -11.97 -28.01
CA VAL A 147 17.32 -11.16 -29.25
C VAL A 147 18.14 -11.87 -30.33
N LYS A 148 19.27 -12.49 -29.96
CA LYS A 148 20.08 -13.28 -30.90
C LYS A 148 19.36 -14.54 -31.36
N LEU A 149 18.67 -15.24 -30.47
CA LEU A 149 17.91 -16.45 -30.82
C LEU A 149 16.78 -16.12 -31.81
N GLN A 150 16.06 -15.01 -31.61
CA GLN A 150 14.98 -14.58 -32.51
C GLN A 150 15.50 -14.12 -33.89
N GLN A 151 16.70 -13.55 -33.95
CA GLN A 151 17.34 -13.16 -35.22
C GLN A 151 17.90 -14.33 -36.02
N THR A 152 18.05 -15.51 -35.42
CA THR A 152 18.57 -16.72 -36.09
C THR A 152 17.45 -17.56 -36.72
N VAL A 153 16.18 -17.22 -36.44
CA VAL A 153 14.98 -17.94 -36.91
C VAL A 153 14.24 -17.16 -38.02
N GLN A 154 14.86 -16.13 -38.59
CA GLN A 154 14.40 -15.43 -39.81
C GLN A 154 15.35 -15.67 -40.98
#